data_AF-A0A841SRZ4-F1
#
_entry.id   AF-A0A841SRZ4-F1
#
_cell.length_a   1.000
_cell.length_b   1.000
_cell.length_c   1.000
_cell.angle_alpha   90.00
_cell.angle_beta   90.00
_cell.angle_gamma   90.00
#
_symmetry.space_group_name_H-M   'P 1'
#
loop_
_entity.id
_entity.type
_entity.pdbx_description
1 polymer ?
#
loop_
_entity_poly.entity_id
_entity_poly.type
_entity_poly.pdbx_seq_one_letter_code
_entity_poly.pdbx_strand_id
1 'polypeptide(L)'
;MKKEKLLEILKDPTASDAEKDDAVIELGINFQDAETVDILVQLSNDSNYDEMIVASCGEYLGHIWLTTKQINYEKLSHLKGIALTEALSQIKAQRPDWYETYMELYPQSK
;
A
#
# COMPACT_ATOMS: atom_id res chain seq x y z
N MET A 1 -10.63 10.99 -9.69
CA MET A 1 -10.43 12.33 -9.08
C MET A 1 -9.04 12.86 -9.44
N LYS A 2 -8.71 14.14 -9.22
CA LYS A 2 -7.31 14.61 -9.36
C LYS A 2 -6.49 14.18 -8.15
N LYS A 3 -5.21 13.84 -8.33
CA LYS A 3 -4.32 13.35 -7.27
C LYS A 3 -4.29 14.29 -6.07
N GLU A 4 -4.19 15.59 -6.32
CA GLU A 4 -4.08 16.62 -5.27
C GLU A 4 -5.29 16.60 -4.33
N LYS A 5 -6.50 16.40 -4.86
CA LYS A 5 -7.72 16.32 -4.07
C LYS A 5 -7.76 15.08 -3.19
N LEU A 6 -7.25 13.96 -3.67
CA LEU A 6 -7.17 12.72 -2.88
C LEU A 6 -6.20 12.92 -1.71
N LEU A 7 -5.07 13.60 -1.95
CA LEU A 7 -4.13 13.94 -0.90
C LEU A 7 -4.70 14.96 0.11
N GLU A 8 -5.55 15.88 -0.32
CA GLU A 8 -6.28 16.78 0.56
C GLU A 8 -7.22 16.00 1.49
N ILE A 9 -8.02 15.06 0.96
CA ILE A 9 -8.92 14.21 1.77
C ILE A 9 -8.14 13.42 2.82
N LEU A 10 -7.01 12.81 2.44
CA LEU A 10 -6.19 12.00 3.35
C LEU A 10 -5.58 12.81 4.49
N LYS A 11 -5.31 14.10 4.26
CA LYS A 11 -4.74 15.03 5.25
C LYS A 11 -5.81 15.76 6.07
N ASP A 12 -7.08 15.67 5.68
CA ASP A 12 -8.17 16.33 6.37
C ASP A 12 -8.52 15.56 7.66
N PRO A 13 -8.33 16.16 8.85
CA PRO A 13 -8.69 15.51 10.10
C PRO A 13 -10.21 15.35 10.26
N THR A 14 -11.02 16.08 9.49
CA THR A 14 -12.49 16.03 9.52
C THR A 14 -13.08 15.04 8.52
N ALA A 15 -12.29 14.55 7.56
CA ALA A 15 -12.71 13.51 6.63
C ALA A 15 -12.91 12.19 7.37
N SER A 16 -14.02 11.53 7.05
CA SER A 16 -14.38 10.23 7.59
C SER A 16 -13.43 9.13 7.12
N ASP A 17 -13.39 8.03 7.86
CA ASP A 17 -12.55 6.88 7.50
C ASP A 17 -12.98 6.28 6.15
N ALA A 18 -14.27 6.32 5.82
CA ALA A 18 -14.78 5.89 4.52
C ALA A 18 -14.27 6.79 3.37
N GLU A 19 -14.28 8.11 3.55
CA GLU A 19 -13.73 9.03 2.53
C GLU A 19 -12.23 8.84 2.34
N LYS A 20 -11.50 8.55 3.42
CA LYS A 20 -10.07 8.28 3.38
C LYS A 20 -9.77 6.94 2.70
N ASP A 21 -10.55 5.92 2.99
CA ASP A 21 -10.44 4.61 2.34
C ASP A 21 -10.70 4.71 0.83
N ASP A 22 -11.79 5.37 0.43
CA ASP A 22 -12.10 5.67 -0.97
C ASP A 22 -10.95 6.44 -1.65
N ALA A 23 -10.33 7.38 -0.93
CA ALA A 23 -9.20 8.14 -1.44
C ALA A 23 -7.94 7.28 -1.64
N VAL A 24 -7.65 6.35 -0.73
CA VAL A 24 -6.57 5.37 -0.88
C VAL A 24 -6.80 4.47 -2.10
N ILE A 25 -8.02 3.93 -2.23
CA ILE A 25 -8.41 3.08 -3.35
C ILE A 25 -8.24 3.82 -4.69
N GLU A 26 -8.80 5.02 -4.79
CA GLU A 26 -8.74 5.83 -6.01
C GLU A 26 -7.29 6.22 -6.34
N LEU A 27 -6.44 6.49 -5.34
CA LEU A 27 -5.01 6.72 -5.55
C LEU A 27 -4.33 5.48 -6.14
N GLY A 28 -4.56 4.32 -5.53
CA GLY A 28 -3.96 3.05 -5.90
C GLY A 28 -4.32 2.57 -7.31
N ILE A 29 -5.57 2.81 -7.73
CA ILE A 29 -6.06 2.44 -9.06
C ILE A 29 -5.52 3.38 -10.14
N ASN A 30 -5.51 4.69 -9.89
CA ASN A 30 -5.32 5.68 -10.95
C ASN A 30 -3.89 6.24 -11.04
N PHE A 31 -3.05 6.05 -10.02
CA PHE A 31 -1.70 6.62 -9.97
C PHE A 31 -0.66 5.58 -9.56
N GLN A 32 0.24 5.25 -10.49
CA GLN A 32 1.24 4.19 -10.31
C GLN A 32 2.68 4.73 -10.24
N ASP A 33 2.81 6.02 -9.94
CA ASP A 33 4.10 6.70 -9.83
C ASP A 33 4.75 6.49 -8.46
N ALA A 34 6.05 6.81 -8.37
CA ALA A 34 6.84 6.61 -7.16
C ALA A 34 6.32 7.42 -5.97
N GLU A 35 5.76 8.62 -6.21
CA GLU A 35 5.20 9.47 -5.16
C GLU A 35 3.95 8.82 -4.55
N THR A 36 3.07 8.22 -5.36
CA THR A 36 1.92 7.47 -4.82
C THR A 36 2.38 6.31 -3.94
N VAL A 37 3.39 5.57 -4.37
CA VAL A 37 3.96 4.47 -3.57
C VAL A 37 4.50 4.99 -2.24
N ASP A 38 5.25 6.11 -2.24
CA ASP A 38 5.76 6.73 -1.00
C ASP A 38 4.64 7.13 -0.04
N ILE A 39 3.56 7.71 -0.57
CA ILE A 39 2.42 8.14 0.22
C ILE A 39 1.71 6.94 0.85
N LEU A 40 1.43 5.88 0.10
CA LEU A 40 0.78 4.68 0.64
C LEU A 40 1.65 3.96 1.68
N VAL A 41 2.98 3.93 1.49
CA VAL A 41 3.91 3.40 2.50
C VAL A 41 3.90 4.26 3.77
N GLN A 42 3.83 5.58 3.64
CA GLN A 42 3.74 6.47 4.80
C GLN A 42 2.43 6.25 5.57
N LEU A 43 1.29 6.24 4.87
CA LEU A 43 -0.04 6.08 5.46
C LEU A 43 -0.21 4.73 6.16
N SER A 44 0.26 3.65 5.54
CA SER A 44 0.21 2.31 6.14
C SER A 44 1.01 2.14 7.43
N ASN A 45 1.93 3.07 7.72
CA ASN A 45 2.74 3.07 8.94
C ASN A 45 2.31 4.13 9.97
N ASP A 46 1.29 4.93 9.66
CA ASP A 46 0.79 5.97 10.56
C ASP A 46 -0.34 5.40 11.44
N SER A 47 -0.07 5.37 12.75
CA SER A 47 -0.98 4.82 13.76
C SER A 47 -2.27 5.61 13.98
N ASN A 48 -2.41 6.76 13.32
CA ASN A 48 -3.64 7.56 13.38
C ASN A 48 -4.72 7.08 12.40
N TYR A 49 -4.39 6.20 11.45
CA TYR A 49 -5.36 5.65 10.51
C TYR A 49 -5.94 4.34 11.01
N ASP A 50 -7.22 4.13 10.70
CA ASP A 50 -7.92 2.89 10.98
C ASP A 50 -7.29 1.70 10.22
N GLU A 51 -7.41 0.50 10.80
CA GLU A 51 -6.87 -0.74 10.22
C GLU A 51 -7.37 -0.99 8.79
N MET A 52 -8.60 -0.59 8.47
CA MET A 52 -9.17 -0.72 7.13
C MET A 52 -8.38 0.11 6.11
N ILE A 53 -8.08 1.37 6.43
CA ILE A 53 -7.31 2.27 5.55
C ILE A 53 -5.89 1.72 5.37
N VAL A 54 -5.29 1.21 6.45
CA VAL A 54 -3.95 0.59 6.42
C VAL A 54 -3.95 -0.67 5.56
N ALA A 55 -5.00 -1.50 5.65
CA ALA A 55 -5.18 -2.69 4.81
C ALA A 55 -5.27 -2.32 3.32
N SER A 56 -6.12 -1.33 2.98
CA SER A 56 -6.24 -0.79 1.62
C SER A 56 -4.90 -0.27 1.09
N CYS A 57 -4.10 0.43 1.91
CA CYS A 57 -2.76 0.84 1.48
C CYS A 57 -1.88 -0.35 1.07
N GLY A 58 -1.92 -1.44 1.84
CA GLY A 58 -1.19 -2.67 1.52
C GLY A 58 -1.66 -3.33 0.23
N GLU A 59 -2.98 -3.51 0.08
CA GLU A 59 -3.59 -4.10 -1.12
C GLU A 59 -3.18 -3.32 -2.38
N TYR A 60 -3.32 -1.99 -2.35
CA TYR A 60 -3.05 -1.17 -3.52
C TYR A 60 -1.57 -0.95 -3.80
N LEU A 61 -0.70 -1.03 -2.79
CA LEU A 61 0.75 -1.15 -3.03
C LEU A 61 1.08 -2.43 -3.81
N GLY A 62 0.51 -3.56 -3.38
CA GLY A 62 0.59 -4.83 -4.12
C GLY A 62 0.09 -4.69 -5.56
N HIS A 63 -1.09 -4.07 -5.73
CA HIS A 63 -1.67 -3.78 -7.04
C HIS A 63 -0.74 -2.96 -7.94
N ILE A 64 -0.20 -1.85 -7.44
CA ILE A 64 0.70 -0.97 -8.22
C ILE A 64 1.92 -1.75 -8.71
N TRP A 65 2.60 -2.49 -7.83
CA TRP A 65 3.79 -3.26 -8.21
C TRP A 65 3.47 -4.34 -9.25
N LEU A 66 2.34 -5.04 -9.09
CA LEU A 66 1.91 -6.07 -10.04
C LEU A 66 1.55 -5.47 -11.40
N THR A 67 0.80 -4.36 -11.44
CA THR A 67 0.37 -3.70 -12.67
C THR A 67 1.56 -3.09 -13.43
N THR A 68 2.49 -2.45 -12.71
CA THR A 68 3.72 -1.88 -13.30
C THR A 68 4.77 -2.93 -13.65
N LYS A 69 4.59 -4.18 -13.18
CA LYS A 69 5.56 -5.27 -13.24
C LYS A 69 6.91 -4.92 -12.59
N GLN A 70 6.90 -4.02 -11.61
CA GLN A 70 8.08 -3.52 -10.93
C GLN A 70 7.83 -3.50 -9.42
N ILE A 71 8.35 -4.52 -8.73
CA ILE A 71 8.29 -4.59 -7.27
C ILE A 71 9.41 -3.76 -6.63
N ASN A 72 9.07 -3.02 -5.57
CA ASN A 72 10.05 -2.39 -4.71
C ASN A 72 10.16 -3.16 -3.38
N TYR A 73 11.10 -4.10 -3.32
CA TYR A 73 11.29 -4.96 -2.16
C TYR A 73 11.68 -4.21 -0.88
N GLU A 74 12.45 -3.13 -1.00
CA GLU A 74 12.83 -2.28 0.14
C GLU A 74 11.58 -1.63 0.76
N LYS A 75 10.73 -1.00 -0.05
CA LYS A 75 9.48 -0.41 0.44
C LYS A 75 8.49 -1.45 0.98
N LEU A 76 8.40 -2.62 0.34
CA LEU A 76 7.61 -3.73 0.87
C LEU A 76 8.10 -4.16 2.27
N SER A 77 9.42 -4.19 2.51
CA SER A 77 9.99 -4.54 3.81
C SER A 77 9.67 -3.55 4.93
N HIS A 78 9.28 -2.32 4.57
CA HIS A 78 8.85 -1.30 5.53
C HIS A 78 7.38 -1.46 5.93
N LEU A 79 6.58 -2.22 5.19
CA LEU A 79 5.20 -2.51 5.57
C LEU A 79 5.19 -3.44 6.79
N LYS A 80 4.17 -3.28 7.63
CA LYS A 80 3.96 -4.08 8.84
C LYS A 80 2.49 -4.43 8.99
N GLY A 81 2.20 -5.38 9.88
CA GLY A 81 0.83 -5.73 10.26
C GLY A 81 -0.06 -6.07 9.07
N ILE A 82 -1.26 -5.48 9.04
CA ILE A 82 -2.27 -5.78 8.02
C ILE A 82 -1.83 -5.31 6.63
N ALA A 83 -1.16 -4.16 6.50
CA ALA A 83 -0.67 -3.67 5.20
C ALA A 83 0.31 -4.65 4.54
N LEU A 84 1.26 -5.20 5.31
CA LEU A 84 2.18 -6.21 4.79
C LEU A 84 1.45 -7.50 4.40
N THR A 85 0.48 -7.91 5.22
CA THR A 85 -0.33 -9.12 4.97
C THR A 85 -1.10 -9.01 3.65
N GLU A 86 -1.75 -7.88 3.40
CA GLU A 86 -2.53 -7.65 2.18
C GLU A 86 -1.62 -7.57 0.94
N ALA A 87 -0.52 -6.80 1.02
CA ALA A 87 0.43 -6.69 -0.07
C ALA A 87 1.01 -8.06 -0.46
N LEU A 88 1.46 -8.84 0.54
CA LEU A 88 2.01 -10.18 0.29
C LEU A 88 0.97 -11.16 -0.22
N SER A 89 -0.28 -11.06 0.22
CA SER A 89 -1.36 -11.94 -0.25
C SER A 89 -1.62 -11.73 -1.75
N GLN A 90 -1.69 -10.47 -2.19
CA GLN A 90 -1.81 -10.10 -3.60
C GLN A 90 -0.62 -10.59 -4.42
N ILE A 91 0.60 -10.30 -3.95
CA ILE A 91 1.84 -10.70 -4.63
C ILE A 91 1.93 -12.21 -4.74
N LYS A 92 1.69 -12.95 -3.66
CA LYS A 92 1.76 -14.42 -3.64
C LYS A 92 0.78 -15.07 -4.62
N ALA A 93 -0.42 -14.49 -4.76
CA ALA A 93 -1.45 -15.01 -5.66
C ALA A 93 -1.07 -14.86 -7.15
N GLN A 94 -0.37 -13.77 -7.51
CA GLN A 94 -0.14 -13.40 -8.92
C GLN A 94 1.32 -13.58 -9.38
N ARG A 95 2.27 -13.41 -8.46
CA ARG A 95 3.73 -13.49 -8.66
C ARG A 95 4.38 -14.20 -7.47
N PRO A 96 4.17 -15.52 -7.33
CA PRO A 96 4.78 -16.30 -6.25
C PRO A 96 6.32 -16.20 -6.25
N ASP A 97 6.93 -16.02 -7.42
CA ASP A 97 8.38 -15.78 -7.57
C ASP A 97 8.83 -14.50 -6.85
N TRP A 98 8.01 -13.44 -6.89
CA TRP A 98 8.30 -12.21 -6.15
C TRP A 98 8.15 -12.41 -4.64
N TYR A 99 7.12 -13.14 -4.23
CA TYR A 99 6.91 -13.48 -2.82
C TYR A 99 8.08 -14.29 -2.26
N GLU A 100 8.53 -15.32 -2.97
CA GLU A 100 9.70 -16.14 -2.58
C GLU A 100 10.96 -15.29 -2.46
N THR A 101 11.24 -14.45 -3.47
CA THR A 101 12.37 -13.51 -3.45
C THR A 101 12.30 -12.58 -2.24
N TYR A 102 11.12 -12.05 -1.90
CA TYR A 102 10.96 -11.22 -0.71
C TYR A 102 11.29 -11.99 0.58
N MET A 103 10.83 -13.25 0.69
CA MET A 103 11.10 -14.09 1.86
C MET A 103 12.58 -14.45 2.01
N GLU A 104 13.32 -14.57 0.90
CA GLU A 104 14.77 -14.78 0.90
C GLU A 104 15.54 -13.51 1.32
N LEU A 105 15.12 -12.35 0.83
CA LEU A 105 15.77 -11.07 1.13
C LEU A 105 15.47 -10.57 2.55
N TYR A 106 14.25 -10.78 3.03
CA TYR A 106 13.76 -10.31 4.33
C TYR A 106 13.19 -11.48 5.14
N PRO A 107 14.06 -12.40 5.59
CA PRO A 107 13.62 -13.51 6.41
C PRO A 107 12.99 -12.97 7.70
N GLN A 108 11.72 -13.31 7.92
CA GLN A 108 11.04 -12.99 9.16
C GLN A 108 11.85 -13.61 10.30
N SER A 109 12.41 -12.77 11.18
CA SER A 109 13.16 -13.25 12.34
C SER A 109 12.20 -14.11 13.18
N LYS A 110 12.58 -15.38 13.39
CA LYS A 110 11.82 -16.34 14.20
C LYS A 110 11.68 -15.89 15.65
#